data_AF-A0A962UI78-F1
#
_entry.id   AF-A0A962UI78-F1
#
_cell.length_a   1.000
_cell.length_b   1.000
_cell.length_c   1.000
_cell.angle_alpha   90.00
_cell.angle_beta   90.00
_cell.angle_gamma   90.00
#
_symmetry.space_group_name_H-M   'P 1'
#
loop_
_entity.id
_entity.type
_entity.pdbx_description
1 polymer ?
#
loop_
_entity_poly.entity_id
_entity_poly.type
_entity_poly.pdbx_seq_one_letter_code
_entity_poly.pdbx_strand_id
1 'polypeptide(L)'
;EKMDYSLIEAAKDLGCSETGAFWKVTFPLSLPGVVAGCLLVFIPAVGEFVIPDLLGGPDTLMIGKVLWTEFFNNRDWPVAASVAVALLALLVAPVLLFERFRERGQSE
;
A
#
# COMPACT_ATOMS: atom_id res chain seq x y z
N GLU A 1 -4.06 9.34 -22.05
CA GLU A 1 -3.35 10.15 -21.05
C GLU A 1 -4.28 10.74 -20.01
N LYS A 2 -3.90 10.76 -18.72
CA LYS A 2 -4.59 11.51 -17.65
C LYS A 2 -3.83 12.77 -17.19
N MET A 3 -2.54 12.87 -17.52
CA MET A 3 -1.70 14.03 -17.23
C MET A 3 -1.80 15.03 -18.38
N ASP A 4 -2.10 16.29 -18.06
CA ASP A 4 -2.05 17.39 -19.02
C ASP A 4 -0.63 17.93 -19.11
N TYR A 5 -0.03 17.80 -20.30
CA TYR A 5 1.32 18.29 -20.58
C TYR A 5 1.42 19.81 -20.58
N SER A 6 0.29 20.53 -20.73
CA SER A 6 0.26 22.00 -20.66
C SER A 6 0.76 22.53 -19.31
N LEU A 7 0.57 21.76 -18.22
CA LEU A 7 1.06 22.11 -16.88
C LEU A 7 2.58 22.08 -16.79
N ILE A 8 3.23 21.20 -17.56
CA ILE A 8 4.68 21.09 -17.62
C ILE A 8 5.25 22.21 -18.49
N GLU A 9 4.59 22.52 -19.62
CA GLU A 9 4.95 23.65 -20.48
C GLU A 9 4.85 24.98 -19.71
N ALA A 10 3.74 25.23 -19.00
CA ALA A 10 3.57 26.41 -18.18
C ALA A 10 4.62 26.53 -17.06
N ALA A 11 5.02 25.41 -16.44
CA ALA A 11 6.10 25.42 -15.45
C ALA A 11 7.46 25.79 -16.08
N LYS A 12 7.74 25.30 -17.30
CA LYS A 12 8.96 25.65 -18.04
C LYS A 12 8.95 27.12 -18.48
N ASP A 13 7.81 27.64 -18.92
CA ASP A 13 7.63 29.04 -19.31
C ASP A 13 7.85 30.01 -18.13
N LEU A 14 7.50 29.60 -16.91
CA LEU A 14 7.78 30.33 -15.67
C LEU A 14 9.23 30.20 -15.18
N GLY A 15 10.11 29.59 -15.97
CA GLY A 15 11.55 29.46 -15.69
C GLY A 15 11.92 28.27 -14.80
N CYS A 16 11.03 27.26 -14.66
CA CYS A 16 11.36 26.06 -13.89
C CYS A 16 12.29 25.13 -14.68
N SER A 17 13.36 24.64 -14.04
CA SER A 17 14.19 23.57 -14.59
C SER A 17 13.40 22.27 -14.71
N GLU A 18 13.85 21.33 -15.55
CA GLU A 18 13.15 20.05 -15.74
C GLU A 18 13.00 19.25 -14.43
N THR A 19 14.03 19.28 -13.58
CA THR A 19 13.99 18.71 -12.24
C THR A 19 13.00 19.43 -11.32
N GLY A 20 12.90 20.76 -11.43
CA GLY A 20 11.93 21.55 -10.68
C GLY A 20 10.49 21.26 -11.12
N ALA A 21 10.25 21.15 -12.42
CA ALA A 21 8.94 20.81 -12.98
C ALA A 21 8.50 19.39 -12.56
N PHE A 22 9.43 18.42 -12.51
CA PHE A 22 9.13 17.08 -12.00
C PHE A 22 8.61 17.12 -10.56
N TRP A 23 9.35 17.74 -9.63
CA TRP A 23 8.98 17.74 -8.22
C TRP A 23 7.76 18.61 -7.91
N LYS A 24 7.53 19.69 -8.67
CA LYS A 24 6.43 20.62 -8.43
C LYS A 24 5.13 20.27 -9.16
N VAL A 25 5.22 19.57 -10.30
CA VAL A 25 4.06 19.28 -11.16
C VAL A 25 3.85 17.76 -11.25
N THR A 26 4.81 17.04 -11.85
CA THR A 26 4.65 15.61 -12.15
C THR A 26 4.47 14.76 -10.91
N PHE A 27 5.34 14.92 -9.91
CA PHE A 27 5.31 14.15 -8.67
C PHE A 27 4.00 14.32 -7.89
N PRO A 28 3.55 15.54 -7.54
CA PRO A 28 2.30 15.72 -6.80
C PRO A 28 1.07 15.26 -7.59
N LEU A 29 1.03 15.49 -8.91
CA LEU A 29 -0.07 14.98 -9.76
C LEU A 29 -0.09 13.45 -9.86
N SER A 30 1.08 12.80 -9.72
CA SER A 30 1.21 11.34 -9.76
C SER A 30 0.93 10.68 -8.41
N LEU A 31 0.91 11.41 -7.29
CA LEU A 31 0.71 10.86 -5.94
C LEU A 31 -0.51 9.94 -5.81
N PRO A 32 -1.70 10.28 -6.34
CA PRO A 32 -2.86 9.37 -6.25
C PRO A 32 -2.60 8.02 -6.93
N GLY A 33 -1.87 8.03 -8.05
CA GLY A 33 -1.47 6.81 -8.76
C GLY A 33 -0.40 6.01 -8.04
N VAL A 34 0.59 6.70 -7.45
CA VAL A 34 1.64 6.07 -6.63
C VAL A 34 1.03 5.36 -5.43
N VAL A 35 0.13 6.04 -4.70
CA VAL A 35 -0.54 5.44 -3.53
C VAL A 35 -1.40 4.25 -3.94
N ALA A 36 -2.16 4.34 -5.04
CA ALA A 36 -2.91 3.21 -5.56
C ALA A 36 -2.02 2.02 -5.93
N GLY A 37 -0.86 2.28 -6.56
CA GLY A 37 0.14 1.27 -6.87
C GLY A 37 0.76 0.63 -5.62
N CYS A 38 1.07 1.42 -4.60
CA CYS A 38 1.54 0.92 -3.31
C CYS A 38 0.51 0.01 -2.64
N LEU A 39 -0.77 0.40 -2.65
CA LEU A 39 -1.84 -0.44 -2.09
C LEU A 39 -2.00 -1.75 -2.87
N LEU A 40 -1.89 -1.72 -4.20
CA LEU A 40 -1.94 -2.92 -5.06
C LEU A 40 -0.84 -3.94 -4.72
N VAL A 41 0.35 -3.49 -4.31
CA VAL A 41 1.46 -4.38 -3.93
C VAL A 41 1.41 -4.75 -2.44
N PHE A 42 0.95 -3.83 -1.59
CA PHE A 42 0.87 -4.04 -0.14
C PHE A 42 -0.04 -5.21 0.24
N ILE A 43 -1.23 -5.30 -0.36
CA ILE A 43 -2.22 -6.35 -0.05
C ILE A 43 -1.64 -7.76 -0.25
N PRO A 44 -1.10 -8.13 -1.44
CA PRO A 44 -0.51 -9.45 -1.60
C PRO A 44 0.76 -9.62 -0.77
N ALA A 45 1.60 -8.59 -0.61
CA ALA A 45 2.85 -8.69 0.15
C ALA A 45 2.64 -9.05 1.63
N VAL A 46 1.59 -8.53 2.27
CA VAL A 46 1.27 -8.84 3.68
C VAL A 46 0.72 -10.25 3.85
N GLY A 47 -0.03 -10.75 2.87
CA GLY A 47 -0.59 -12.11 2.88
C GLY A 47 0.39 -13.19 2.44
N GLU A 48 1.56 -12.80 1.96
CA GLU A 48 2.59 -13.69 1.44
C GLU A 48 3.40 -14.27 2.62
N PHE A 49 3.36 -15.58 2.78
CA PHE A 49 4.09 -16.29 3.84
C PHE A 49 4.85 -17.51 3.34
N VAL A 50 4.68 -17.89 2.08
CA VAL A 50 5.21 -19.15 1.54
C VAL A 50 6.65 -18.93 1.07
N ILE A 51 6.88 -17.89 0.28
CA ILE A 51 8.19 -17.50 -0.24
C ILE A 51 9.19 -17.24 0.90
N PRO A 52 8.86 -16.52 1.99
CA PRO A 52 9.80 -16.20 3.04
C PRO A 52 9.91 -17.33 4.06
N ASP A 53 8.93 -18.24 4.14
CA ASP A 53 9.10 -19.49 4.91
C ASP A 53 10.02 -20.47 4.18
N LEU A 54 10.02 -20.45 2.84
CA LEU A 54 10.92 -21.27 2.02
C LEU A 54 12.34 -20.67 1.87
N LEU A 55 12.45 -19.35 1.77
CA LEU A 55 13.72 -18.63 1.62
C LEU A 55 14.31 -18.17 2.95
N GLY A 56 13.49 -18.07 3.99
CA GLY A 56 13.90 -17.69 5.34
C GLY A 56 14.35 -18.88 6.18
N GLY A 57 15.07 -18.59 7.26
CA GLY A 57 15.49 -19.60 8.23
C GLY A 57 14.33 -20.09 9.11
N PRO A 58 14.55 -21.12 9.94
CA PRO A 58 13.54 -21.61 10.89
C PRO A 58 13.01 -20.52 11.85
N ASP A 59 13.81 -19.48 12.12
CA ASP A 59 13.46 -18.38 13.03
C ASP A 59 12.73 -17.19 12.37
N THR A 60 12.47 -17.23 11.06
CA THR A 60 11.66 -16.18 10.41
C THR A 60 10.19 -16.37 10.72
N LEU A 61 9.73 -15.71 11.79
CA LEU A 61 8.33 -15.66 12.17
C LEU A 61 7.57 -14.74 11.20
N MET A 62 6.68 -15.36 10.42
CA MET A 62 5.72 -14.67 9.57
C MET A 62 4.34 -14.73 10.18
N ILE A 63 3.59 -13.65 10.03
CA ILE A 63 2.25 -13.53 10.59
C ILE A 63 1.31 -14.62 10.04
N GLY A 64 1.49 -15.02 8.78
CA GLY A 64 0.78 -16.15 8.16
C GLY A 64 1.16 -17.52 8.74
N LYS A 65 2.44 -17.72 9.10
CA LYS A 65 2.93 -18.94 9.76
C LYS A 65 2.38 -19.08 11.18
N VAL A 66 2.29 -17.97 11.91
CA VAL A 66 1.66 -17.92 13.25
C VAL A 66 0.20 -18.32 13.14
N LEU A 67 -0.56 -17.72 12.21
CA LEU A 67 -1.96 -18.11 11.95
C LEU A 67 -2.11 -19.61 11.67
N TRP A 68 -1.29 -20.15 10.77
CA TRP A 68 -1.31 -21.57 10.43
C TRP A 68 -1.03 -22.46 11.65
N THR A 69 -0.02 -22.11 12.44
CA THR A 69 0.37 -22.88 13.63
C THR A 69 -0.71 -22.85 14.70
N GLU A 70 -1.29 -21.69 14.99
CA GLU A 70 -2.34 -21.57 16.01
C GLU A 70 -3.64 -22.27 15.59
N PHE A 71 -4.02 -22.21 14.30
CA PHE A 71 -5.20 -22.93 13.79
C PHE A 71 -5.02 -24.46 13.78
N PHE A 72 -3.89 -24.95 13.25
CA PHE A 72 -3.75 -26.37 12.91
C PHE A 72 -2.93 -27.19 13.91
N ASN A 73 -1.86 -26.62 14.48
CA ASN A 73 -1.02 -27.33 15.44
C ASN A 73 -1.55 -27.20 16.87
N ASN A 74 -1.78 -25.97 17.33
CA ASN A 74 -2.24 -25.72 18.71
C ASN A 74 -3.75 -25.84 18.86
N ARG A 75 -4.52 -25.70 17.77
CA ARG A 75 -6.00 -25.66 17.77
C ARG A 75 -6.56 -24.57 18.69
N ASP A 76 -5.85 -23.46 18.82
CA ASP A 76 -6.27 -22.30 19.61
C ASP A 76 -7.07 -21.33 18.71
N TRP A 77 -8.33 -21.69 18.47
CA TRP A 77 -9.25 -20.91 17.65
C TRP A 77 -9.43 -19.46 18.12
N PRO A 78 -9.52 -19.16 19.43
CA PRO A 78 -9.59 -17.77 19.92
C PRO A 78 -8.38 -16.92 19.52
N VAL A 79 -7.16 -17.42 19.73
CA VAL A 79 -5.94 -16.68 19.37
C VAL A 79 -5.86 -16.52 17.85
N ALA A 80 -6.11 -17.59 17.11
CA ALA A 80 -6.07 -17.55 15.66
C ALA A 80 -7.08 -16.56 15.06
N ALA A 81 -8.29 -16.48 15.61
CA ALA A 81 -9.30 -15.50 15.20
C ALA A 81 -8.87 -14.06 15.49
N SER A 82 -8.27 -13.79 16.65
CA SER A 82 -7.80 -12.45 17.00
C SER A 82 -6.71 -11.95 16.03
N VAL A 83 -5.76 -12.82 15.67
CA VAL A 83 -4.69 -12.51 14.71
C VAL A 83 -5.28 -12.30 13.31
N ALA A 84 -6.24 -13.12 12.88
CA ALA A 84 -6.91 -12.97 11.59
C ALA A 84 -7.67 -11.63 11.47
N VAL A 85 -8.40 -11.24 12.51
CA VAL A 85 -9.13 -9.95 12.55
C VAL A 85 -8.14 -8.77 12.56
N ALA A 86 -7.04 -8.87 13.30
CA ALA A 86 -6.00 -7.84 13.31
C ALA A 86 -5.36 -7.66 11.92
N LEU A 87 -5.06 -8.76 11.22
CA LEU A 87 -4.57 -8.75 9.84
C LEU A 87 -5.58 -8.11 8.87
N LEU A 88 -6.85 -8.47 9.00
CA LEU A 88 -7.91 -7.90 8.19
C LEU A 88 -8.01 -6.39 8.42
N ALA A 89 -7.97 -5.94 9.67
CA ALA A 89 -7.98 -4.51 10.00
C ALA A 89 -6.76 -3.78 9.39
N LEU A 90 -5.58 -4.40 9.46
CA LEU A 90 -4.34 -3.85 8.88
C LEU A 90 -4.40 -3.73 7.35
N LEU A 91 -5.06 -4.67 6.66
CA LEU A 91 -5.26 -4.61 5.21
C LEU A 91 -6.35 -3.62 4.78
N VAL A 92 -7.46 -3.59 5.52
CA VAL A 92 -8.64 -2.80 5.16
C VAL A 92 -8.48 -1.32 5.55
N ALA A 93 -7.86 -1.01 6.68
CA ALA A 93 -7.74 0.36 7.18
C ALA A 93 -7.04 1.33 6.19
N PRO A 94 -5.91 0.98 5.54
CA PRO A 94 -5.26 1.84 4.56
C PRO A 94 -6.14 2.11 3.33
N VAL A 95 -6.89 1.11 2.88
CA VAL A 95 -7.81 1.23 1.74
C VAL A 95 -8.96 2.19 2.08
N LEU A 96 -9.58 2.03 3.25
CA LEU A 96 -10.65 2.92 3.71
C LEU A 96 -10.16 4.36 3.92
N LEU A 97 -8.95 4.53 4.48
CA LEU A 97 -8.34 5.85 4.64
C LEU A 97 -8.10 6.51 3.29
N PHE A 98 -7.58 5.76 2.31
CA PHE A 98 -7.31 6.27 0.97
C PHE A 98 -8.60 6.71 0.25
N GLU A 99 -9.65 5.88 0.27
CA GLU A 99 -10.97 6.25 -0.29
C GLU A 99 -11.50 7.54 0.37
N ARG A 100 -11.40 7.64 1.70
CA ARG A 100 -11.85 8.83 2.43
C ARG A 100 -11.08 10.10 2.08
N PHE A 101 -9.76 10.01 1.87
CA PHE A 101 -8.96 11.14 1.42
C PHE A 101 -9.31 11.55 -0.01
N ARG A 102 -9.61 10.57 -0.87
CA ARG A 102 -9.99 10.80 -2.26
C ARG A 102 -11.35 11.48 -2.40
N GLU A 103 -12.34 11.09 -1.60
CA GLU A 103 -13.67 11.72 -1.55
C GLU A 103 -13.60 13.18 -1.09
N ARG A 104 -12.75 13.48 -0.08
CA ARG A 104 -12.56 14.84 0.42
C ARG A 104 -11.96 15.78 -0.63
N GLY A 105 -10.96 15.31 -1.38
CA GLY A 105 -10.33 16.11 -2.45
C GLY A 105 -11.18 16.28 -3.72
N GLN A 106 -12.29 15.55 -3.88
CA GLN A 106 -13.27 15.76 -4.96
C GLN A 106 -14.40 16.73 -4.59
N SER A 107 -14.50 17.08 -3.31
CA SER A 107 -15.55 17.96 -2.77
C SER A 107 -15.11 19.43 -2.67
N GLU A 108 -13.88 19.75 -3.08
CA GLU A 108 -13.32 21.10 -3.22
C GLU A 108 -13.13 21.44 -4.70
#